data_AF-A0A7Z8LE59-F1
#
_entry.id   AF-A0A7Z8LE59-F1
#
_cell.length_a   1.000
_cell.length_b   1.000
_cell.length_c   1.000
_cell.angle_alpha   90.00
_cell.angle_beta   90.00
_cell.angle_gamma   90.00
#
_symmetry.space_group_name_H-M   'P 1'
#
loop_
_entity.id
_entity.type
_entity.pdbx_description
1 polymer ?
#
loop_
_entity_poly.entity_id
_entity_poly.type
_entity_poly.pdbx_seq_one_letter_code
_entity_poly.pdbx_strand_id
1 'polypeptide(L)'
;EGYFPDGSVIRIIEASYLIIDGLRVRGVADRDASAVGAGHGIEIGGSHHITVRHCWVEYAGGGGISGTSYFWRDGEGHVATTLDHLLIEYNHVAFCGFYNRFQTSGISFYQPRSAGLGEGPDNFNIIIRGNRIWGCENKVNTSGHSQAECEANPGVPGYEWNQFTVTDGNGIIIDDFRCDQDAPGQGEDYPHRTLVENNIAVANGGRGIHVFMSDRVTVRHNTAWGNGLALPGDFKAELNNAFAADNHWYNNLAVASAASLAANSQGLLFAGGDSSGCTFAHNLVVGPIVSRDGGPTQWSQAELEAITLLSSDAKLVAPGDDPSIADFRLQADSPARDAGSNEHEHSTSVDIAGTSRPQGTAPDIGAFEWVSTLLQRRIHIMRPAGGGIWRTLSGDGEASDSEDTSIIDGLDPSLEQTLMLLPVDAG
;
A
#
# COMPACT_ATOMS: atom_id res chain seq x y z
N GLU A 1 25.69 -15.10 5.89
CA GLU A 1 25.49 -13.66 6.07
C GLU A 1 24.02 -13.39 5.92
N GLY A 2 23.41 -12.87 6.99
CA GLY A 2 21.99 -13.02 7.27
C GLY A 2 21.07 -12.32 6.30
N TYR A 3 19.89 -12.91 6.06
CA TYR A 3 18.74 -12.37 5.34
C TYR A 3 18.23 -11.01 5.87
N PHE A 4 18.79 -10.50 6.97
CA PHE A 4 18.48 -9.19 7.54
C PHE A 4 19.77 -8.54 8.04
N PRO A 5 20.18 -7.40 7.47
CA PRO A 5 21.34 -6.67 7.96
C PRO A 5 21.01 -5.99 9.28
N ASP A 6 22.00 -5.92 10.17
CA ASP A 6 21.94 -5.14 11.41
C ASP A 6 21.33 -3.74 11.14
N GLY A 7 20.38 -3.33 11.99
CA GLY A 7 19.83 -1.97 11.97
C GLY A 7 18.34 -1.81 11.74
N SER A 8 17.52 -2.87 11.85
CA SER A 8 16.06 -2.69 11.95
C SER A 8 15.71 -1.86 13.18
N VAL A 9 14.76 -0.92 13.08
CA VAL A 9 14.44 0.00 14.18
C VAL A 9 13.64 -0.71 15.28
N ILE A 10 12.59 -1.44 14.90
CA ILE A 10 11.82 -2.30 15.79
C ILE A 10 11.85 -3.73 15.25
N ARG A 11 12.18 -4.69 16.11
CA ARG A 11 12.17 -6.13 15.77
C ARG A 11 11.19 -6.87 16.67
N ILE A 12 10.23 -7.54 16.06
CA ILE A 12 9.28 -8.44 16.70
C ILE A 12 9.67 -9.85 16.28
N ILE A 13 10.38 -10.57 17.15
CA ILE A 13 10.97 -11.87 16.83
C ILE A 13 10.43 -12.92 17.79
N GLU A 14 9.86 -14.01 17.26
CA GLU A 14 9.30 -15.12 18.05
C GLU A 14 8.30 -14.64 19.12
N ALA A 15 7.51 -13.61 18.78
CA ALA A 15 6.57 -12.97 19.67
C ALA A 15 5.14 -13.11 19.13
N SER A 16 4.15 -12.96 20.00
CA SER A 16 2.75 -13.05 19.58
C SER A 16 1.84 -12.18 20.43
N TYR A 17 0.69 -11.80 19.87
CA TYR A 17 -0.31 -10.95 20.54
C TYR A 17 0.25 -9.57 20.91
N LEU A 18 1.00 -8.97 19.99
CA LEU A 18 1.60 -7.64 20.17
C LEU A 18 0.89 -6.61 19.27
N ILE A 19 0.69 -5.41 19.82
CA ILE A 19 0.17 -4.27 19.08
C ILE A 19 1.21 -3.15 19.12
N ILE A 20 1.61 -2.66 17.94
CA ILE A 20 2.33 -1.39 17.78
C ILE A 20 1.33 -0.37 17.24
N ASP A 21 1.14 0.73 17.98
CA ASP A 21 0.11 1.74 17.69
C ASP A 21 0.67 3.15 17.83
N GLY A 22 0.43 4.01 16.84
CA GLY A 22 0.66 5.45 16.95
C GLY A 22 2.12 5.90 17.00
N LEU A 23 3.08 5.04 16.61
CA LEU A 23 4.50 5.36 16.66
C LEU A 23 4.98 6.03 15.37
N ARG A 24 5.89 7.00 15.49
CA ARG A 24 6.76 7.41 14.39
C ARG A 24 8.07 6.63 14.46
N VAL A 25 8.27 5.75 13.49
CA VAL A 25 9.45 4.89 13.34
C VAL A 25 10.29 5.44 12.20
N ARG A 26 11.49 5.92 12.51
CA ARG A 26 12.38 6.52 11.52
C ARG A 26 13.69 5.76 11.47
N GLY A 27 14.03 5.22 10.30
CA GLY A 27 15.34 4.64 10.05
C GLY A 27 16.42 5.72 9.86
N VAL A 28 17.64 5.27 9.58
CA VAL A 28 18.81 6.15 9.38
C VAL A 28 19.21 6.27 7.91
N ALA A 29 18.41 5.71 6.99
CA ALA A 29 18.73 5.76 5.58
C ALA A 29 18.55 7.18 5.04
N ASP A 30 19.58 7.69 4.40
CA ASP A 30 19.46 8.89 3.58
C ASP A 30 18.94 8.45 2.19
N ARG A 31 17.95 9.13 1.65
CA ARG A 31 17.46 8.86 0.29
C ARG A 31 18.54 9.17 -0.76
N ASP A 32 19.42 10.13 -0.48
CA ASP A 32 20.27 10.79 -1.48
C ASP A 32 21.78 10.52 -1.25
N ALA A 33 22.15 9.64 -0.29
CA ALA A 33 23.55 9.31 0.02
C ALA A 33 23.90 7.81 -0.11
N SER A 34 25.19 7.46 0.05
CA SER A 34 25.70 6.08 0.07
C SER A 34 25.21 5.33 1.32
N ALA A 35 24.74 4.10 1.12
CA ALA A 35 24.05 3.23 2.08
C ALA A 35 24.41 3.42 3.57
N VAL A 36 23.45 3.89 4.36
CA VAL A 36 23.50 3.84 5.83
C VAL A 36 22.35 2.97 6.33
N GLY A 37 22.67 1.74 6.74
CA GLY A 37 21.71 0.76 7.28
C GLY A 37 20.81 0.15 6.21
N ALA A 38 20.63 -1.16 6.25
CA ALA A 38 19.73 -1.88 5.33
C ALA A 38 18.60 -2.61 6.07
N GLY A 39 18.47 -2.35 7.37
CA GLY A 39 17.43 -2.91 8.24
C GLY A 39 16.07 -2.26 8.02
N HIS A 40 15.03 -2.93 8.50
CA HIS A 40 13.64 -2.53 8.32
C HIS A 40 13.21 -1.43 9.29
N GLY A 41 12.11 -0.74 8.99
CA GLY A 41 11.46 0.10 9.99
C GLY A 41 10.91 -0.77 11.13
N ILE A 42 9.99 -1.65 10.78
CA ILE A 42 9.40 -2.65 11.68
C ILE A 42 9.59 -4.03 11.03
N GLU A 43 10.33 -4.90 11.70
CA GLU A 43 10.58 -6.29 11.30
C GLU A 43 9.70 -7.23 12.14
N ILE A 44 9.02 -8.17 11.46
CA ILE A 44 8.19 -9.21 12.08
C ILE A 44 8.73 -10.57 11.65
N GLY A 45 9.47 -11.24 12.54
CA GLY A 45 10.04 -12.56 12.31
C GLY A 45 9.42 -13.61 13.21
N GLY A 46 9.00 -14.74 12.66
CA GLY A 46 8.63 -15.89 13.50
C GLY A 46 7.44 -15.68 14.43
N SER A 47 6.51 -14.81 14.07
CA SER A 47 5.54 -14.23 14.98
C SER A 47 4.11 -14.39 14.47
N HIS A 48 3.12 -14.41 15.37
CA HIS A 48 1.71 -14.42 14.98
C HIS A 48 0.83 -13.51 15.84
N HIS A 49 -0.36 -13.16 15.36
CA HIS A 49 -1.26 -12.22 16.07
C HIS A 49 -0.56 -10.87 16.36
N ILE A 50 -0.01 -10.28 15.31
CA ILE A 50 0.71 -9.00 15.39
C ILE A 50 -0.14 -7.92 14.71
N THR A 51 -0.34 -6.81 15.38
CA THR A 51 -0.96 -5.62 14.81
C THR A 51 0.03 -4.47 14.74
N VAL A 52 0.15 -3.85 13.58
CA VAL A 52 0.86 -2.58 13.40
C VAL A 52 -0.13 -1.59 12.82
N ARG A 53 -0.44 -0.54 13.57
CA ARG A 53 -1.44 0.44 13.15
C ARG A 53 -1.12 1.88 13.50
N HIS A 54 -1.68 2.81 12.74
CA HIS A 54 -1.52 4.26 12.94
C HIS A 54 -0.06 4.72 13.07
N CYS A 55 0.89 3.94 12.54
CA CYS A 55 2.30 4.26 12.63
C CYS A 55 2.74 5.08 11.42
N TRP A 56 3.77 5.89 11.61
CA TRP A 56 4.48 6.58 10.55
C TRP A 56 5.87 5.99 10.43
N VAL A 57 6.10 5.17 9.41
CA VAL A 57 7.35 4.44 9.19
C VAL A 57 8.09 5.02 7.99
N GLU A 58 9.27 5.58 8.22
CA GLU A 58 10.00 6.31 7.18
C GLU A 58 11.52 6.12 7.21
N TYR A 59 12.17 6.28 6.05
CA TYR A 59 13.64 6.30 5.92
C TYR A 59 14.33 5.04 6.44
N ALA A 60 13.67 3.88 6.30
CA ALA A 60 14.30 2.58 6.54
C ALA A 60 15.11 2.16 5.29
N GLY A 61 16.32 1.66 5.50
CA GLY A 61 17.13 1.19 4.37
C GLY A 61 16.66 -0.14 3.80
N GLY A 62 16.03 -0.98 4.63
CA GLY A 62 15.18 -2.09 4.22
C GLY A 62 13.72 -1.67 4.15
N GLY A 63 12.82 -2.64 4.08
CA GLY A 63 11.39 -2.38 3.98
C GLY A 63 10.83 -1.61 5.18
N GLY A 64 9.73 -0.89 4.97
CA GLY A 64 9.10 -0.10 6.01
C GLY A 64 8.51 -1.01 7.09
N ILE A 65 7.49 -1.79 6.73
CA ILE A 65 6.91 -2.82 7.59
C ILE A 65 7.08 -4.15 6.87
N SER A 66 7.95 -5.01 7.38
CA SER A 66 8.33 -6.24 6.70
C SER A 66 8.19 -7.44 7.62
N GLY A 67 7.67 -8.54 7.09
CA GLY A 67 7.57 -9.80 7.81
C GLY A 67 8.07 -10.99 7.02
N THR A 68 8.58 -11.96 7.75
CA THR A 68 9.11 -13.22 7.18
C THR A 68 8.96 -14.36 8.19
N SER A 69 8.68 -15.56 7.71
CA SER A 69 8.78 -16.76 8.57
C SER A 69 10.24 -17.20 8.78
N TYR A 70 11.13 -16.70 7.94
CA TYR A 70 12.55 -16.98 7.91
C TYR A 70 13.35 -15.79 8.42
N PHE A 71 13.93 -15.87 9.62
CA PHE A 71 14.66 -14.76 10.23
C PHE A 71 15.96 -15.24 10.90
N TRP A 72 16.79 -14.29 11.34
CA TRP A 72 18.00 -14.59 12.09
C TRP A 72 17.72 -14.64 13.59
N ARG A 73 18.01 -15.79 14.21
CA ARG A 73 17.99 -15.99 15.66
C ARG A 73 19.42 -15.93 16.20
N ASP A 74 19.64 -15.07 17.18
CA ASP A 74 20.96 -14.84 17.77
C ASP A 74 21.55 -16.14 18.32
N GLY A 75 22.76 -16.48 17.87
CA GLY A 75 23.48 -17.70 18.29
C GLY A 75 23.01 -18.99 17.61
N GLU A 76 21.91 -18.97 16.85
CA GLU A 76 21.34 -20.15 16.19
C GLU A 76 21.31 -20.02 14.66
N GLY A 77 21.50 -18.80 14.19
CA GLY A 77 21.50 -18.48 12.78
C GLY A 77 20.09 -18.47 12.22
N HIS A 78 19.96 -18.98 11.02
CA HIS A 78 18.73 -18.88 10.27
C HIS A 78 17.70 -19.93 10.69
N VAL A 79 16.53 -19.47 11.10
CA VAL A 79 15.42 -20.32 11.54
C VAL A 79 14.16 -20.00 10.76
N ALA A 80 13.41 -21.06 10.49
CA ALA A 80 12.13 -21.07 9.78
C ALA A 80 11.05 -21.43 10.80
N THR A 81 10.11 -20.50 11.07
CA THR A 81 9.00 -20.74 12.01
C THR A 81 7.69 -20.21 11.43
N THR A 82 6.82 -19.56 12.21
CA THR A 82 5.50 -19.07 11.77
C THR A 82 5.54 -17.61 11.35
N LEU A 83 4.66 -17.22 10.45
CA LEU A 83 4.30 -15.82 10.23
C LEU A 83 2.83 -15.82 9.82
N ASP A 84 1.95 -15.46 10.75
CA ASP A 84 0.51 -15.71 10.58
C ASP A 84 -0.32 -14.71 11.41
N HIS A 85 -1.61 -14.54 11.12
CA HIS A 85 -2.48 -13.63 11.88
C HIS A 85 -1.90 -12.20 12.03
N LEU A 86 -1.64 -11.52 10.91
CA LEU A 86 -1.09 -10.17 10.89
C LEU A 86 -2.17 -9.14 10.50
N LEU A 87 -2.19 -8.00 11.20
CA LEU A 87 -3.02 -6.85 10.85
C LEU A 87 -2.14 -5.60 10.70
N ILE A 88 -1.99 -5.12 9.48
CA ILE A 88 -1.22 -3.92 9.14
C ILE A 88 -2.20 -2.87 8.64
N GLU A 89 -2.59 -1.93 9.49
CA GLU A 89 -3.68 -1.02 9.16
C GLU A 89 -3.41 0.46 9.42
N TYR A 90 -3.88 1.33 8.51
CA TYR A 90 -3.86 2.78 8.68
C TYR A 90 -2.47 3.37 8.99
N ASN A 91 -1.41 2.75 8.44
CA ASN A 91 -0.05 3.25 8.56
C ASN A 91 0.31 4.19 7.41
N HIS A 92 1.21 5.11 7.69
CA HIS A 92 1.96 5.87 6.70
C HIS A 92 3.33 5.23 6.54
N VAL A 93 3.67 4.79 5.33
CA VAL A 93 4.96 4.14 5.04
C VAL A 93 5.64 4.87 3.89
N ALA A 94 6.83 5.41 4.12
CA ALA A 94 7.41 6.37 3.19
C ALA A 94 8.91 6.22 3.06
N PHE A 95 9.45 6.32 1.83
CA PHE A 95 10.90 6.46 1.64
C PHE A 95 11.69 5.31 2.27
N CYS A 96 11.25 4.08 2.04
CA CYS A 96 11.87 2.87 2.57
C CYS A 96 12.37 1.94 1.45
N GLY A 97 13.28 1.02 1.79
CA GLY A 97 13.72 -0.07 0.90
C GLY A 97 15.00 0.19 0.12
N PHE A 98 15.66 1.33 0.34
CA PHE A 98 16.71 1.86 -0.53
C PHE A 98 17.95 0.96 -0.70
N TYR A 99 18.38 0.25 0.35
CA TYR A 99 19.72 -0.33 0.42
C TYR A 99 19.74 -1.81 0.83
N ASN A 100 18.60 -2.50 0.79
CA ASN A 100 18.54 -3.89 1.18
C ASN A 100 18.66 -4.82 -0.04
N ARG A 101 19.77 -5.56 -0.08
CA ARG A 101 20.07 -6.50 -1.17
C ARG A 101 19.04 -7.62 -1.33
N PHE A 102 18.26 -7.90 -0.29
CA PHE A 102 17.14 -8.86 -0.32
C PHE A 102 15.88 -8.27 -0.95
N GLN A 103 15.99 -7.12 -1.62
CA GLN A 103 14.96 -6.60 -2.51
C GLN A 103 13.63 -6.31 -1.78
N THR A 104 13.71 -5.42 -0.79
CA THR A 104 12.56 -5.10 0.07
C THR A 104 11.63 -4.03 -0.51
N SER A 105 10.41 -3.95 0.02
CA SER A 105 9.36 -2.98 -0.39
C SER A 105 8.84 -2.17 0.79
N GLY A 106 7.93 -1.21 0.56
CA GLY A 106 7.32 -0.41 1.63
C GLY A 106 6.67 -1.28 2.70
N ILE A 107 5.68 -2.07 2.29
CA ILE A 107 5.12 -3.18 3.09
C ILE A 107 5.43 -4.48 2.35
N SER A 108 6.08 -5.44 3.02
CA SER A 108 6.53 -6.68 2.37
C SER A 108 6.38 -7.90 3.27
N PHE A 109 5.69 -8.93 2.79
CA PHE A 109 5.63 -10.22 3.47
C PHE A 109 6.24 -11.30 2.59
N TYR A 110 7.23 -11.99 3.13
CA TYR A 110 7.99 -13.03 2.43
C TYR A 110 7.74 -14.39 3.08
N GLN A 111 7.28 -15.35 2.29
CA GLN A 111 7.11 -16.76 2.66
C GLN A 111 6.51 -16.99 4.06
N PRO A 112 5.28 -16.53 4.34
CA PRO A 112 4.64 -16.80 5.61
C PRO A 112 4.38 -18.28 5.81
N ARG A 113 4.27 -18.68 7.08
CA ARG A 113 3.92 -20.06 7.46
C ARG A 113 2.82 -20.06 8.50
N SER A 114 1.83 -20.91 8.28
CA SER A 114 0.69 -21.09 9.18
C SER A 114 1.14 -21.38 10.60
N ALA A 115 0.50 -20.73 11.58
CA ALA A 115 0.65 -21.02 13.00
C ALA A 115 -0.15 -22.26 13.43
N GLY A 116 -0.94 -22.86 12.53
CA GLY A 116 -1.84 -23.97 12.83
C GLY A 116 -3.04 -23.58 13.69
N LEU A 117 -3.40 -22.29 13.71
CA LEU A 117 -4.47 -21.73 14.57
C LEU A 117 -5.83 -21.64 13.86
N GLY A 118 -5.90 -22.03 12.58
CA GLY A 118 -7.10 -21.94 11.76
C GLY A 118 -7.22 -20.60 11.02
N GLU A 119 -8.40 -20.36 10.46
CA GLU A 119 -8.74 -19.13 9.74
C GLU A 119 -8.98 -17.97 10.72
N GLY A 120 -8.50 -16.79 10.37
CA GLY A 120 -8.72 -15.54 11.07
C GLY A 120 -10.10 -14.93 10.78
N PRO A 121 -10.36 -13.72 11.31
CA PRO A 121 -11.59 -12.98 11.05
C PRO A 121 -11.85 -12.82 9.55
N ASP A 122 -13.12 -13.00 9.14
CA ASP A 122 -13.57 -12.91 7.75
C ASP A 122 -12.78 -13.82 6.77
N ASN A 123 -12.22 -14.93 7.29
CA ASN A 123 -11.40 -15.90 6.56
C ASN A 123 -10.05 -15.36 6.05
N PHE A 124 -9.54 -14.29 6.67
CA PHE A 124 -8.21 -13.75 6.36
C PHE A 124 -7.27 -13.83 7.56
N ASN A 125 -6.05 -14.31 7.29
CA ASN A 125 -5.03 -14.38 8.32
C ASN A 125 -4.01 -13.25 8.21
N ILE A 126 -3.73 -12.73 7.02
CA ILE A 126 -2.90 -11.55 6.84
C ILE A 126 -3.76 -10.46 6.21
N ILE A 127 -3.86 -9.32 6.88
CA ILE A 127 -4.70 -8.19 6.47
C ILE A 127 -3.82 -6.93 6.38
N ILE A 128 -3.80 -6.30 5.20
CA ILE A 128 -3.12 -5.04 4.92
C ILE A 128 -4.18 -4.04 4.46
N ARG A 129 -4.59 -3.13 5.36
CA ARG A 129 -5.76 -2.27 5.16
C ARG A 129 -5.47 -0.79 5.34
N GLY A 130 -5.97 0.07 4.46
CA GLY A 130 -6.05 1.50 4.76
C GLY A 130 -4.71 2.23 4.88
N ASN A 131 -3.62 1.61 4.44
CA ASN A 131 -2.28 2.20 4.54
C ASN A 131 -2.05 3.20 3.40
N ARG A 132 -1.19 4.19 3.64
CA ARG A 132 -0.67 5.11 2.62
C ARG A 132 0.81 4.85 2.45
N ILE A 133 1.22 4.41 1.26
CA ILE A 133 2.59 3.99 0.97
C ILE A 133 3.15 4.81 -0.17
N TRP A 134 4.34 5.41 -0.01
CA TRP A 134 4.93 6.20 -1.08
C TRP A 134 6.44 6.30 -1.11
N GLY A 135 6.99 6.53 -2.30
CA GLY A 135 8.41 6.81 -2.49
C GLY A 135 9.33 5.70 -1.98
N CYS A 136 8.81 4.48 -1.80
CA CYS A 136 9.63 3.32 -1.50
C CYS A 136 10.27 2.85 -2.80
N GLU A 137 11.56 2.54 -2.76
CA GLU A 137 12.32 2.07 -3.92
C GLU A 137 13.55 1.30 -3.45
N ASN A 138 14.04 0.36 -4.25
CA ASN A 138 15.34 -0.25 -4.02
C ASN A 138 16.38 0.35 -4.96
N LYS A 139 17.57 0.69 -4.42
CA LYS A 139 18.66 1.35 -5.15
C LYS A 139 19.88 0.44 -5.33
N VAL A 140 19.84 -0.77 -4.79
CA VAL A 140 20.95 -1.71 -4.83
C VAL A 140 20.52 -3.02 -5.48
N ASN A 141 21.45 -3.63 -6.21
CA ASN A 141 21.27 -4.93 -6.82
C ASN A 141 21.20 -6.05 -5.74
N THR A 142 20.93 -7.29 -6.15
CA THR A 142 20.90 -8.45 -5.24
C THR A 142 22.23 -8.75 -4.52
N SER A 143 23.34 -8.18 -5.00
CA SER A 143 24.64 -8.22 -4.33
C SER A 143 24.83 -7.08 -3.32
N GLY A 144 23.93 -6.09 -3.27
CA GLY A 144 23.99 -4.93 -2.38
C GLY A 144 24.74 -3.73 -2.93
N HIS A 145 24.99 -3.69 -4.24
CA HIS A 145 25.71 -2.60 -4.91
C HIS A 145 24.77 -1.69 -5.68
N SER A 146 24.98 -0.39 -5.53
CA SER A 146 24.28 0.63 -6.31
C SER A 146 24.69 0.60 -7.79
N GLN A 147 23.87 1.17 -8.65
CA GLN A 147 24.18 1.30 -10.07
C GLN A 147 25.55 1.96 -10.30
N ALA A 148 25.83 3.07 -9.62
CA ALA A 148 27.08 3.80 -9.76
C ALA A 148 28.30 2.96 -9.34
N GLU A 149 28.17 2.15 -8.27
CA GLU A 149 29.23 1.25 -7.83
C GLU A 149 29.49 0.15 -8.86
N CYS A 150 28.44 -0.44 -9.42
CA CYS A 150 28.56 -1.44 -10.48
C CYS A 150 29.18 -0.87 -11.76
N GLU A 151 28.77 0.33 -12.19
CA GLU A 151 29.34 1.03 -13.35
C GLU A 151 30.82 1.38 -13.16
N ALA A 152 31.23 1.68 -11.92
CA ALA A 152 32.63 1.94 -11.57
C ALA A 152 33.50 0.67 -11.50
N ASN A 153 32.90 -0.51 -11.38
CA ASN A 153 33.60 -1.79 -11.22
C ASN A 153 33.18 -2.83 -12.27
N PRO A 154 33.29 -2.52 -13.58
CA PRO A 154 32.82 -3.42 -14.63
C PRO A 154 33.63 -4.72 -14.64
N GLY A 155 32.93 -5.86 -14.63
CA GLY A 155 33.53 -7.19 -14.70
C GLY A 155 34.08 -7.73 -13.37
N VAL A 156 33.89 -7.01 -12.26
CA VAL A 156 34.14 -7.56 -10.91
C VAL A 156 32.95 -8.42 -10.51
N PRO A 157 33.15 -9.70 -10.12
CA PRO A 157 32.05 -10.56 -9.69
C PRO A 157 31.24 -9.94 -8.54
N GLY A 158 29.92 -9.91 -8.68
CA GLY A 158 29.00 -9.27 -7.73
C GLY A 158 28.66 -7.82 -8.05
N TYR A 159 29.53 -7.11 -8.79
CA TYR A 159 29.30 -5.73 -9.27
C TYR A 159 28.68 -5.71 -10.67
N GLU A 160 27.91 -6.73 -11.02
CA GLU A 160 27.13 -6.71 -12.24
C GLU A 160 25.86 -5.87 -12.05
N TRP A 161 25.83 -4.68 -12.68
CA TRP A 161 24.54 -4.04 -12.95
C TRP A 161 23.91 -4.71 -14.15
N ASN A 162 22.97 -5.61 -13.90
CA ASN A 162 22.09 -6.08 -14.95
C ASN A 162 20.65 -5.65 -14.64
N GLN A 163 19.88 -5.44 -15.69
CA GLN A 163 18.50 -4.92 -15.61
C GLN A 163 17.53 -5.87 -14.87
N PHE A 164 17.96 -7.07 -14.46
CA PHE A 164 17.18 -8.00 -13.64
C PHE A 164 17.61 -8.01 -12.18
N THR A 165 18.59 -7.18 -11.78
CA THR A 165 19.17 -7.27 -10.43
C THR A 165 18.52 -6.37 -9.38
N VAL A 166 17.79 -5.34 -9.78
CA VAL A 166 16.86 -4.63 -8.89
C VAL A 166 15.46 -5.07 -9.26
N THR A 167 14.81 -5.79 -8.36
CA THR A 167 13.53 -6.45 -8.63
C THR A 167 12.38 -5.76 -7.91
N ASP A 168 12.67 -5.07 -6.80
CA ASP A 168 11.66 -4.58 -5.86
C ASP A 168 11.88 -3.12 -5.43
N GLY A 169 11.24 -2.72 -4.34
CA GLY A 169 10.91 -1.33 -4.04
C GLY A 169 9.44 -1.02 -4.32
N ASN A 170 8.57 -2.01 -4.20
CA ASN A 170 7.14 -1.86 -4.41
C ASN A 170 6.50 -1.06 -3.25
N GLY A 171 5.27 -0.58 -3.44
CA GLY A 171 4.46 -0.08 -2.33
C GLY A 171 4.12 -1.22 -1.37
N ILE A 172 3.40 -2.22 -1.89
CA ILE A 172 3.06 -3.46 -1.19
C ILE A 172 3.52 -4.65 -2.03
N ILE A 173 4.20 -5.62 -1.41
CA ILE A 173 4.46 -6.93 -2.01
C ILE A 173 3.99 -8.08 -1.11
N ILE A 174 3.30 -9.02 -1.74
CA ILE A 174 3.01 -10.36 -1.22
C ILE A 174 3.95 -11.31 -1.96
N ASP A 175 4.99 -11.77 -1.27
CA ASP A 175 6.18 -12.35 -1.88
C ASP A 175 6.32 -13.83 -1.51
N ASP A 176 6.11 -14.68 -2.52
CA ASP A 176 6.31 -16.12 -2.46
C ASP A 176 5.57 -16.84 -1.32
N PHE A 177 4.25 -16.70 -1.27
CA PHE A 177 3.41 -17.44 -0.32
C PHE A 177 3.29 -18.92 -0.69
N ARG A 178 3.84 -19.35 -1.83
CA ARG A 178 4.09 -20.78 -2.15
C ARG A 178 5.31 -21.35 -1.43
N CYS A 179 6.18 -20.48 -0.91
CA CYS A 179 7.44 -20.87 -0.26
C CYS A 179 8.35 -21.70 -1.20
N ASP A 180 8.40 -21.32 -2.48
CA ASP A 180 9.11 -22.04 -3.55
C ASP A 180 10.50 -21.43 -3.86
N GLN A 181 10.81 -20.22 -3.38
CA GLN A 181 12.14 -19.61 -3.50
C GLN A 181 13.14 -20.17 -2.47
N ASP A 182 14.43 -19.97 -2.71
CA ASP A 182 15.57 -20.53 -1.97
C ASP A 182 15.65 -20.08 -0.49
N ALA A 183 14.82 -20.68 0.36
CA ALA A 183 14.84 -20.55 1.82
C ALA A 183 14.74 -21.93 2.52
N PRO A 184 15.31 -22.10 3.72
CA PRO A 184 15.13 -23.31 4.53
C PRO A 184 13.65 -23.62 4.81
N GLY A 185 13.22 -24.85 4.50
CA GLY A 185 11.83 -25.32 4.67
C GLY A 185 10.91 -25.05 3.47
N GLN A 186 11.44 -25.19 2.24
CA GLN A 186 10.70 -25.00 0.98
C GLN A 186 9.49 -25.92 0.84
N GLY A 187 8.51 -25.48 0.05
CA GLY A 187 7.44 -26.31 -0.53
C GLY A 187 6.20 -26.48 0.32
N GLU A 188 6.00 -25.65 1.35
CA GLU A 188 4.74 -25.57 2.09
C GLU A 188 4.01 -24.27 1.76
N ASP A 189 3.09 -24.36 0.81
CA ASP A 189 2.15 -23.29 0.48
C ASP A 189 1.46 -22.74 1.74
N TYR A 190 1.42 -21.42 1.88
CA TYR A 190 0.67 -20.76 2.94
C TYR A 190 -0.84 -20.97 2.74
N PRO A 191 -1.54 -21.71 3.62
CA PRO A 191 -2.85 -22.28 3.30
C PRO A 191 -4.01 -21.29 3.42
N HIS A 192 -3.79 -20.11 3.99
CA HIS A 192 -4.85 -19.17 4.35
C HIS A 192 -4.94 -18.01 3.37
N ARG A 193 -6.10 -17.33 3.34
CA ARG A 193 -6.32 -16.18 2.47
C ARG A 193 -5.70 -14.91 3.07
N THR A 194 -5.20 -14.05 2.19
CA THR A 194 -4.63 -12.73 2.52
C THR A 194 -5.48 -11.62 1.94
N LEU A 195 -5.67 -10.53 2.67
CA LEU A 195 -6.45 -9.37 2.26
C LEU A 195 -5.56 -8.13 2.11
N VAL A 196 -5.61 -7.50 0.95
CA VAL A 196 -4.99 -6.20 0.66
C VAL A 196 -6.09 -5.24 0.22
N GLU A 197 -6.49 -4.30 1.08
CA GLU A 197 -7.63 -3.43 0.75
C GLU A 197 -7.54 -1.99 1.22
N ASN A 198 -8.28 -1.10 0.55
CA ASN A 198 -8.36 0.33 0.91
C ASN A 198 -6.99 1.02 1.04
N ASN A 199 -5.92 0.49 0.45
CA ASN A 199 -4.59 1.11 0.51
C ASN A 199 -4.43 2.13 -0.61
N ILE A 200 -3.54 3.10 -0.39
CA ILE A 200 -3.08 4.04 -1.40
C ILE A 200 -1.58 3.84 -1.59
N ALA A 201 -1.15 3.46 -2.80
CA ALA A 201 0.25 3.28 -3.15
C ALA A 201 0.66 4.30 -4.23
N VAL A 202 1.62 5.17 -3.93
CA VAL A 202 1.95 6.34 -4.75
C VAL A 202 3.44 6.44 -5.02
N ALA A 203 3.83 6.70 -6.27
CA ALA A 203 5.20 7.10 -6.59
C ALA A 203 6.30 6.18 -6.04
N ASN A 204 6.03 4.88 -5.96
CA ASN A 204 7.05 3.90 -5.57
C ASN A 204 7.96 3.61 -6.78
N GLY A 205 9.24 3.34 -6.50
CA GLY A 205 10.23 2.97 -7.52
C GLY A 205 9.87 1.65 -8.19
N GLY A 206 9.31 0.72 -7.41
CA GLY A 206 8.69 -0.51 -7.89
C GLY A 206 7.18 -0.41 -8.09
N ARG A 207 6.51 -1.56 -8.19
CA ARG A 207 5.08 -1.64 -8.46
C ARG A 207 4.25 -1.03 -7.32
N GLY A 208 3.01 -0.66 -7.59
CA GLY A 208 2.10 -0.19 -6.54
C GLY A 208 1.75 -1.33 -5.58
N ILE A 209 0.99 -2.31 -6.08
CA ILE A 209 0.67 -3.56 -5.37
C ILE A 209 1.12 -4.74 -6.22
N HIS A 210 2.01 -5.56 -5.66
CA HIS A 210 2.59 -6.71 -6.31
C HIS A 210 2.24 -8.00 -5.57
N VAL A 211 1.56 -8.91 -6.24
CA VAL A 211 1.38 -10.29 -5.80
C VAL A 211 2.31 -11.15 -6.64
N PHE A 212 3.36 -11.69 -6.02
CA PHE A 212 4.41 -12.44 -6.69
C PHE A 212 4.51 -13.84 -6.09
N MET A 213 4.40 -14.87 -6.93
CA MET A 213 4.50 -16.28 -6.50
C MET A 213 3.60 -16.64 -5.29
N SER A 214 2.44 -16.00 -5.21
CA SER A 214 1.58 -16.03 -4.02
C SER A 214 0.13 -16.27 -4.41
N ASP A 215 -0.49 -17.28 -3.81
CA ASP A 215 -1.88 -17.65 -4.08
C ASP A 215 -2.81 -17.22 -2.95
N ARG A 216 -4.13 -17.26 -3.20
CA ARG A 216 -5.18 -16.92 -2.21
C ARG A 216 -5.04 -15.49 -1.68
N VAL A 217 -4.81 -14.53 -2.57
CA VAL A 217 -4.76 -13.10 -2.23
C VAL A 217 -5.99 -12.39 -2.77
N THR A 218 -6.75 -11.76 -1.89
CA THR A 218 -7.83 -10.83 -2.25
C THR A 218 -7.30 -9.40 -2.19
N VAL A 219 -7.32 -8.73 -3.33
CA VAL A 219 -6.90 -7.33 -3.49
C VAL A 219 -8.12 -6.50 -3.86
N ARG A 220 -8.59 -5.61 -2.98
CA ARG A 220 -9.82 -4.83 -3.26
C ARG A 220 -9.83 -3.38 -2.82
N HIS A 221 -10.52 -2.52 -3.54
CA HIS A 221 -10.66 -1.10 -3.19
C HIS A 221 -9.33 -0.37 -2.95
N ASN A 222 -8.24 -0.76 -3.59
CA ASN A 222 -6.98 -0.03 -3.49
C ASN A 222 -6.90 1.06 -4.57
N THR A 223 -6.14 2.13 -4.30
CA THR A 223 -5.75 3.13 -5.31
C THR A 223 -4.25 3.09 -5.50
N ALA A 224 -3.79 2.69 -6.68
CA ALA A 224 -2.38 2.76 -7.08
C ALA A 224 -2.20 3.87 -8.12
N TRP A 225 -1.31 4.82 -7.85
CA TRP A 225 -1.04 5.96 -8.72
C TRP A 225 0.46 6.20 -8.90
N GLY A 226 0.91 6.24 -10.15
CA GLY A 226 2.23 6.76 -10.47
C GLY A 226 3.39 5.88 -9.97
N ASN A 227 3.24 4.56 -9.90
CA ASN A 227 4.27 3.63 -9.45
C ASN A 227 5.14 3.09 -10.61
N GLY A 228 6.23 2.42 -10.29
CA GLY A 228 7.17 1.82 -11.24
C GLY A 228 8.21 2.80 -11.77
N LEU A 229 8.63 3.76 -10.94
CA LEU A 229 9.46 4.89 -11.37
C LEU A 229 10.95 4.55 -11.55
N ALA A 230 11.47 3.58 -10.79
CA ALA A 230 12.91 3.33 -10.68
C ALA A 230 13.33 1.93 -11.13
N LEU A 231 12.39 0.98 -11.21
CA LEU A 231 12.72 -0.37 -11.66
C LEU A 231 13.18 -0.39 -13.12
N PRO A 232 14.25 -1.15 -13.43
CA PRO A 232 14.65 -1.42 -14.81
C PRO A 232 13.61 -2.27 -15.54
N GLY A 233 13.66 -2.24 -16.88
CA GLY A 233 12.79 -3.05 -17.75
C GLY A 233 11.34 -2.57 -17.80
N ASP A 234 10.44 -3.49 -18.15
CA ASP A 234 9.00 -3.28 -18.36
C ASP A 234 8.13 -4.11 -17.40
N PHE A 235 8.76 -4.89 -16.51
CA PHE A 235 8.07 -5.66 -15.47
C PHE A 235 7.67 -4.73 -14.33
N LYS A 236 6.77 -3.78 -14.57
CA LYS A 236 6.33 -2.80 -13.56
C LYS A 236 4.93 -2.33 -13.87
N ALA A 237 4.16 -2.12 -12.83
CA ALA A 237 2.78 -1.68 -12.95
C ALA A 237 2.26 -1.06 -11.66
N GLU A 238 1.12 -0.39 -11.77
CA GLU A 238 0.32 0.02 -10.61
C GLU A 238 -0.20 -1.20 -9.85
N LEU A 239 -0.81 -2.15 -10.55
CA LEU A 239 -1.25 -3.44 -10.03
C LEU A 239 -0.57 -4.57 -10.79
N ASN A 240 0.00 -5.54 -10.08
CA ASN A 240 0.68 -6.66 -10.72
C ASN A 240 0.39 -8.00 -10.03
N ASN A 241 -0.15 -8.95 -10.79
CA ASN A 241 -0.25 -10.35 -10.42
C ASN A 241 0.78 -11.15 -11.25
N ALA A 242 1.74 -11.79 -10.60
CA ALA A 242 2.81 -12.49 -11.30
C ALA A 242 3.12 -13.87 -10.73
N PHE A 243 3.21 -14.87 -11.59
CA PHE A 243 3.54 -16.25 -11.25
C PHE A 243 2.60 -16.83 -10.17
N ALA A 244 1.32 -16.44 -10.17
CA ALA A 244 0.42 -16.54 -9.03
C ALA A 244 -1.02 -16.84 -9.45
N ALA A 245 -1.74 -17.67 -8.68
CA ALA A 245 -3.05 -18.26 -8.95
C ALA A 245 -4.04 -18.06 -7.77
N ASP A 246 -5.34 -18.34 -7.96
CA ASP A 246 -6.40 -18.15 -6.95
C ASP A 246 -6.44 -16.74 -6.30
N ASN A 247 -6.09 -15.73 -7.10
CA ASN A 247 -6.04 -14.34 -6.66
C ASN A 247 -7.20 -13.52 -7.19
N HIS A 248 -7.81 -12.76 -6.30
CA HIS A 248 -9.08 -12.10 -6.54
C HIS A 248 -8.92 -10.58 -6.46
N TRP A 249 -9.13 -9.89 -7.56
CA TRP A 249 -8.91 -8.45 -7.71
C TRP A 249 -10.24 -7.74 -7.98
N TYR A 250 -10.69 -6.92 -7.03
CA TYR A 250 -12.00 -6.26 -7.10
C TYR A 250 -11.94 -4.76 -6.84
N ASN A 251 -12.69 -3.97 -7.59
CA ASN A 251 -12.93 -2.56 -7.24
C ASN A 251 -11.64 -1.75 -7.05
N ASN A 252 -10.51 -2.13 -7.65
CA ASN A 252 -9.25 -1.38 -7.53
C ASN A 252 -9.16 -0.30 -8.60
N LEU A 253 -8.54 0.83 -8.24
CA LEU A 253 -8.20 1.91 -9.14
C LEU A 253 -6.69 1.90 -9.40
N ALA A 254 -6.32 1.74 -10.67
CA ALA A 254 -4.93 1.76 -11.11
C ALA A 254 -4.73 2.89 -12.12
N VAL A 255 -3.79 3.80 -11.85
CA VAL A 255 -3.48 4.88 -12.77
C VAL A 255 -1.98 5.04 -12.98
N ALA A 256 -1.53 4.66 -14.18
CA ALA A 256 -0.20 4.93 -14.64
C ALA A 256 -0.09 6.43 -14.96
N SER A 257 0.58 7.17 -14.08
CA SER A 257 0.82 8.61 -14.26
C SER A 257 1.70 8.87 -15.49
N ALA A 258 1.79 10.12 -15.94
CA ALA A 258 2.68 10.47 -17.05
C ALA A 258 4.15 10.10 -16.76
N ALA A 259 4.61 10.23 -15.52
CA ALA A 259 5.95 9.83 -15.10
C ALA A 259 6.12 8.30 -15.17
N SER A 260 5.13 7.54 -14.67
CA SER A 260 5.09 6.09 -14.78
C SER A 260 5.12 5.59 -16.21
N LEU A 261 4.32 6.20 -17.10
CA LEU A 261 4.31 5.86 -18.52
C LEU A 261 5.65 6.17 -19.19
N ALA A 262 6.25 7.32 -18.88
CA ALA A 262 7.58 7.69 -19.35
C ALA A 262 8.67 6.71 -18.85
N ALA A 263 8.45 6.11 -17.68
CA ALA A 263 9.26 5.04 -17.16
C ALA A 263 8.88 3.66 -17.72
N ASN A 264 7.93 3.48 -18.65
CA ASN A 264 7.45 2.16 -19.13
C ASN A 264 6.71 1.30 -18.07
N SER A 265 6.07 1.94 -17.09
CA SER A 265 5.16 1.28 -16.15
C SER A 265 3.76 1.10 -16.75
N GLN A 266 3.11 0.00 -16.40
CA GLN A 266 1.78 -0.37 -16.87
C GLN A 266 0.70 0.01 -15.86
N GLY A 267 -0.55 0.18 -16.29
CA GLY A 267 -1.68 0.27 -15.36
C GLY A 267 -1.99 -1.09 -14.71
N LEU A 268 -1.90 -2.16 -15.48
CA LEU A 268 -2.10 -3.53 -14.99
C LEU A 268 -1.13 -4.47 -15.68
N LEU A 269 -0.50 -5.35 -14.91
CA LEU A 269 0.35 -6.41 -15.43
C LEU A 269 -0.05 -7.76 -14.86
N PHE A 270 -0.40 -8.70 -15.73
CA PHE A 270 -0.48 -10.12 -15.42
C PHE A 270 0.68 -10.83 -16.08
N ALA A 271 1.47 -11.58 -15.32
CA ALA A 271 2.68 -12.18 -15.87
C ALA A 271 3.01 -13.56 -15.34
N GLY A 272 3.71 -14.36 -16.14
CA GLY A 272 4.55 -15.43 -15.63
C GLY A 272 3.83 -16.69 -15.18
N GLY A 273 2.50 -16.80 -15.30
CA GLY A 273 1.87 -18.02 -14.82
C GLY A 273 0.35 -18.07 -14.74
N ASP A 274 -0.07 -19.18 -14.15
CA ASP A 274 -1.43 -19.70 -14.02
C ASP A 274 -2.44 -18.65 -13.53
N SER A 275 -3.50 -18.39 -14.30
CA SER A 275 -4.65 -17.57 -13.84
C SER A 275 -5.81 -18.45 -13.33
N SER A 276 -5.57 -19.72 -13.03
CA SER A 276 -6.57 -20.62 -12.47
C SER A 276 -7.04 -20.11 -11.12
N GLY A 277 -8.36 -20.11 -10.93
CA GLY A 277 -8.99 -19.52 -9.74
C GLY A 277 -8.88 -18.00 -9.66
N CYS A 278 -8.08 -17.32 -10.48
CA CYS A 278 -8.01 -15.87 -10.43
C CYS A 278 -9.33 -15.25 -10.88
N THR A 279 -9.71 -14.16 -10.23
CA THR A 279 -10.85 -13.33 -10.62
C THR A 279 -10.40 -11.89 -10.73
N PHE A 280 -10.81 -11.20 -11.79
CA PHE A 280 -10.56 -9.77 -11.97
C PHE A 280 -11.87 -9.12 -12.40
N ALA A 281 -12.47 -8.31 -11.53
CA ALA A 281 -13.76 -7.72 -11.79
C ALA A 281 -13.87 -6.30 -11.21
N HIS A 282 -14.53 -5.41 -11.95
CA HIS A 282 -14.81 -4.04 -11.52
C HIS A 282 -13.55 -3.22 -11.14
N ASN A 283 -12.39 -3.51 -11.72
CA ASN A 283 -11.22 -2.64 -11.55
C ASN A 283 -11.19 -1.60 -12.68
N LEU A 284 -10.85 -0.36 -12.33
CA LEU A 284 -10.65 0.74 -13.27
C LEU A 284 -9.16 0.91 -13.52
N VAL A 285 -8.74 0.83 -14.77
CA VAL A 285 -7.35 1.01 -15.19
C VAL A 285 -7.25 2.20 -16.15
N VAL A 286 -6.35 3.12 -15.80
CA VAL A 286 -5.89 4.22 -16.66
C VAL A 286 -4.42 3.99 -16.98
N GLY A 287 -4.16 3.55 -18.21
CA GLY A 287 -2.84 3.14 -18.67
C GLY A 287 -2.88 1.79 -19.39
N PRO A 288 -1.74 1.32 -19.90
CA PRO A 288 -1.71 0.06 -20.62
C PRO A 288 -1.98 -1.12 -19.69
N ILE A 289 -2.68 -2.11 -20.23
CA ILE A 289 -2.83 -3.44 -19.64
C ILE A 289 -1.86 -4.36 -20.37
N VAL A 290 -1.18 -5.24 -19.65
CA VAL A 290 -0.26 -6.20 -20.24
C VAL A 290 -0.48 -7.59 -19.66
N SER A 291 -0.67 -8.57 -20.54
CA SER A 291 -0.50 -9.99 -20.24
C SER A 291 0.80 -10.49 -20.87
N ARG A 292 1.72 -11.02 -20.06
CA ARG A 292 3.08 -11.39 -20.50
C ARG A 292 3.53 -12.72 -19.93
N ASP A 293 4.59 -13.29 -20.49
CA ASP A 293 5.31 -14.45 -19.93
C ASP A 293 4.36 -15.65 -19.66
N GLY A 294 3.56 -15.98 -20.69
CA GLY A 294 2.50 -17.00 -20.73
C GLY A 294 2.67 -18.23 -19.81
N GLY A 295 1.65 -18.51 -19.00
CA GLY A 295 1.37 -19.83 -18.41
C GLY A 295 0.27 -20.61 -19.15
N PRO A 296 0.08 -21.92 -18.86
CA PRO A 296 -0.86 -22.79 -19.60
C PRO A 296 -2.33 -22.33 -19.55
N THR A 297 -2.68 -21.51 -18.56
CA THR A 297 -4.04 -21.06 -18.19
C THR A 297 -4.08 -19.56 -17.96
N GLN A 298 -3.02 -18.83 -18.35
CA GLN A 298 -2.99 -17.38 -18.19
C GLN A 298 -4.00 -16.72 -19.14
N TRP A 299 -4.68 -15.69 -18.65
CA TRP A 299 -5.53 -14.87 -19.51
C TRP A 299 -4.72 -14.20 -20.63
N SER A 300 -5.21 -14.30 -21.85
CA SER A 300 -4.70 -13.53 -22.97
C SER A 300 -4.89 -12.03 -22.76
N GLN A 301 -4.13 -11.24 -23.51
CA GLN A 301 -4.27 -9.78 -23.53
C GLN A 301 -5.73 -9.33 -23.72
N ALA A 302 -6.43 -9.93 -24.69
CA ALA A 302 -7.80 -9.57 -25.02
C ALA A 302 -8.80 -9.95 -23.92
N GLU A 303 -8.59 -11.07 -23.23
CA GLU A 303 -9.42 -11.47 -22.08
C GLU A 303 -9.24 -10.49 -20.93
N LEU A 304 -8.01 -10.10 -20.62
CA LEU A 304 -7.72 -9.16 -19.54
C LEU A 304 -8.30 -7.75 -19.82
N GLU A 305 -8.20 -7.28 -21.07
CA GLU A 305 -8.84 -6.04 -21.51
C GLU A 305 -10.37 -6.12 -21.42
N ALA A 306 -10.98 -7.26 -21.75
CA ALA A 306 -12.44 -7.43 -21.75
C ALA A 306 -13.05 -7.44 -20.34
N ILE A 307 -12.31 -7.88 -19.32
CA ILE A 307 -12.76 -7.95 -17.92
C ILE A 307 -12.38 -6.72 -17.08
N THR A 308 -11.66 -5.77 -17.68
CA THR A 308 -11.19 -4.56 -17.00
C THR A 308 -11.95 -3.33 -17.49
N LEU A 309 -12.36 -2.44 -16.58
CA LEU A 309 -12.88 -1.14 -16.98
C LEU A 309 -11.71 -0.25 -17.38
N LEU A 310 -11.65 0.12 -18.65
CA LEU A 310 -10.61 1.01 -19.19
C LEU A 310 -11.11 2.46 -19.23
N SER A 311 -10.27 3.39 -18.80
CA SER A 311 -10.49 4.83 -19.00
C SER A 311 -9.21 5.54 -19.41
N SER A 312 -9.35 6.68 -20.09
CA SER A 312 -8.24 7.60 -20.36
C SER A 312 -7.94 8.54 -19.18
N ASP A 313 -8.89 8.68 -18.24
CA ASP A 313 -8.78 9.55 -17.07
C ASP A 313 -9.67 9.03 -15.94
N ALA A 314 -9.11 8.92 -14.73
CA ALA A 314 -9.83 8.48 -13.54
C ALA A 314 -10.67 9.61 -12.91
N LYS A 315 -10.43 10.88 -13.30
CA LYS A 315 -11.07 12.08 -12.74
C LYS A 315 -10.93 12.14 -11.22
N LEU A 316 -9.68 12.17 -10.75
CA LEU A 316 -9.33 12.39 -9.35
C LEU A 316 -9.23 13.89 -9.06
N VAL A 317 -9.53 14.33 -7.83
CA VAL A 317 -9.61 15.75 -7.45
C VAL A 317 -8.28 16.48 -7.69
N ALA A 318 -7.19 15.96 -7.15
CA ALA A 318 -5.84 16.51 -7.33
C ALA A 318 -4.77 15.42 -7.11
N PRO A 319 -4.67 14.41 -7.98
CA PRO A 319 -3.69 13.35 -7.82
C PRO A 319 -2.27 13.89 -8.00
N GLY A 320 -1.30 13.29 -7.33
CA GLY A 320 0.10 13.70 -7.40
C GLY A 320 1.02 12.73 -6.68
N ASP A 321 2.33 12.91 -6.91
CA ASP A 321 3.36 12.00 -6.40
C ASP A 321 3.71 12.25 -4.92
N ASP A 322 3.35 13.42 -4.39
CA ASP A 322 3.47 13.76 -2.98
C ASP A 322 2.12 13.53 -2.28
N PRO A 323 1.96 12.44 -1.53
CA PRO A 323 0.70 12.11 -0.87
C PRO A 323 0.39 13.01 0.34
N SER A 324 1.29 13.92 0.75
CA SER A 324 0.98 14.92 1.77
C SER A 324 0.07 16.04 1.25
N ILE A 325 0.05 16.24 -0.07
CA ILE A 325 -0.76 17.25 -0.76
C ILE A 325 -1.73 16.67 -1.79
N ALA A 326 -1.49 15.46 -2.28
CA ALA A 326 -2.34 14.82 -3.26
C ALA A 326 -3.72 14.45 -2.69
N ASP A 327 -4.74 14.57 -3.53
CA ASP A 327 -6.12 14.22 -3.25
C ASP A 327 -6.62 13.21 -4.28
N PHE A 328 -6.67 11.96 -3.85
CA PHE A 328 -7.12 10.82 -4.66
C PHE A 328 -8.63 10.56 -4.54
N ARG A 329 -9.41 11.48 -3.95
CA ARG A 329 -10.87 11.41 -4.00
C ARG A 329 -11.36 11.59 -5.44
N LEU A 330 -12.53 11.03 -5.71
CA LEU A 330 -13.15 11.10 -7.03
C LEU A 330 -13.77 12.48 -7.29
N GLN A 331 -13.71 12.95 -8.53
CA GLN A 331 -14.57 14.04 -9.01
C GLN A 331 -15.99 13.52 -9.29
N ALA A 332 -16.96 14.43 -9.36
CA ALA A 332 -18.37 14.09 -9.52
C ALA A 332 -18.73 13.40 -10.85
N ASP A 333 -17.87 13.45 -11.85
CA ASP A 333 -18.04 12.77 -13.15
C ASP A 333 -17.06 11.61 -13.34
N SER A 334 -16.44 11.12 -12.25
CA SER A 334 -15.49 10.02 -12.33
C SER A 334 -16.13 8.72 -12.82
N PRO A 335 -15.48 7.98 -13.74
CA PRO A 335 -15.92 6.66 -14.15
C PRO A 335 -15.79 5.59 -13.05
N ALA A 336 -15.09 5.90 -11.96
CA ALA A 336 -15.01 5.03 -10.79
C ALA A 336 -16.26 5.11 -9.90
N ARG A 337 -17.08 6.17 -10.05
CA ARG A 337 -18.26 6.38 -9.22
C ARG A 337 -19.37 5.38 -9.56
N ASP A 338 -19.93 4.73 -8.55
CA ASP A 338 -21.02 3.75 -8.64
C ASP A 338 -20.71 2.58 -9.61
N ALA A 339 -19.43 2.27 -9.81
CA ALA A 339 -18.97 1.31 -10.82
C ALA A 339 -18.45 -0.01 -10.22
N GLY A 340 -18.31 -0.08 -8.89
CA GLY A 340 -17.84 -1.26 -8.19
C GLY A 340 -18.88 -2.38 -8.08
N SER A 341 -18.42 -3.55 -7.63
CA SER A 341 -19.27 -4.69 -7.28
C SER A 341 -19.89 -4.53 -5.90
N ASN A 342 -21.20 -4.80 -5.77
CA ASN A 342 -21.94 -4.84 -4.50
C ASN A 342 -21.81 -6.20 -3.77
N GLU A 343 -21.13 -7.19 -4.35
CA GLU A 343 -21.00 -8.50 -3.73
C GLU A 343 -20.16 -8.41 -2.45
N HIS A 344 -20.59 -9.12 -1.41
CA HIS A 344 -20.00 -9.03 -0.08
C HIS A 344 -18.50 -9.36 -0.05
N GLU A 345 -18.08 -10.37 -0.82
CA GLU A 345 -16.68 -10.78 -0.92
C GLU A 345 -15.82 -9.76 -1.67
N HIS A 346 -16.44 -8.95 -2.54
CA HIS A 346 -15.76 -7.99 -3.42
C HIS A 346 -15.59 -6.61 -2.77
N SER A 347 -16.32 -6.33 -1.69
CA SER A 347 -16.38 -5.00 -1.10
C SER A 347 -16.22 -4.99 0.42
N THR A 348 -16.16 -3.79 0.98
CA THR A 348 -15.99 -3.53 2.41
C THR A 348 -16.96 -2.42 2.81
N SER A 349 -17.35 -2.40 4.09
CA SER A 349 -18.41 -1.51 4.58
C SER A 349 -18.02 -0.03 4.64
N VAL A 350 -16.72 0.27 4.63
CA VAL A 350 -16.19 1.64 4.70
C VAL A 350 -15.00 1.85 3.76
N ASP A 351 -14.83 3.07 3.27
CA ASP A 351 -13.64 3.51 2.53
C ASP A 351 -12.46 3.85 3.46
N ILE A 352 -11.34 4.29 2.88
CA ILE A 352 -10.16 4.68 3.67
C ILE A 352 -10.40 5.90 4.58
N ALA A 353 -11.40 6.73 4.28
CA ALA A 353 -11.77 7.90 5.07
C ALA A 353 -12.86 7.59 6.13
N GLY A 354 -13.33 6.34 6.21
CA GLY A 354 -14.41 5.92 7.11
C GLY A 354 -15.82 6.20 6.56
N THR A 355 -15.95 6.63 5.31
CA THR A 355 -17.24 6.80 4.62
C THR A 355 -17.87 5.44 4.37
N SER A 356 -19.13 5.25 4.74
CA SER A 356 -19.85 4.00 4.46
C SER A 356 -20.04 3.77 2.96
N ARG A 357 -19.93 2.52 2.52
CA ARG A 357 -20.19 2.12 1.13
C ARG A 357 -21.50 1.31 1.01
N PRO A 358 -22.26 1.47 -0.08
CA PRO A 358 -22.17 2.52 -1.09
C PRO A 358 -22.86 3.83 -0.64
N GLN A 359 -22.45 4.97 -1.19
CA GLN A 359 -23.17 6.25 -1.07
C GLN A 359 -24.19 6.45 -2.21
N GLY A 360 -24.02 5.73 -3.33
CA GLY A 360 -24.97 5.70 -4.44
C GLY A 360 -25.52 4.31 -4.71
N THR A 361 -25.54 3.89 -5.97
CA THR A 361 -26.12 2.61 -6.40
C THR A 361 -25.19 1.41 -6.23
N ALA A 362 -23.88 1.67 -6.13
CA ALA A 362 -22.84 0.66 -5.94
C ALA A 362 -21.60 1.31 -5.31
N PRO A 363 -20.68 0.55 -4.68
CA PRO A 363 -19.49 1.16 -4.11
C PRO A 363 -18.60 1.71 -5.22
N ASP A 364 -17.84 2.74 -4.89
CA ASP A 364 -16.91 3.32 -5.84
C ASP A 364 -15.64 2.48 -5.97
N ILE A 365 -15.09 2.48 -7.18
CA ILE A 365 -13.80 1.85 -7.47
C ILE A 365 -12.66 2.69 -6.86
N GLY A 366 -11.74 2.02 -6.18
CA GLY A 366 -10.61 2.64 -5.48
C GLY A 366 -10.84 2.84 -3.99
N ALA A 367 -9.88 3.51 -3.32
CA ALA A 367 -9.80 3.62 -1.87
C ALA A 367 -10.79 4.60 -1.24
N PHE A 368 -11.39 5.49 -2.03
CA PHE A 368 -12.35 6.49 -1.57
C PHE A 368 -13.75 6.20 -2.10
N GLU A 369 -14.74 6.51 -1.28
CA GLU A 369 -16.15 6.60 -1.66
C GLU A 369 -16.49 8.07 -1.87
N TRP A 370 -17.11 8.38 -3.00
CA TRP A 370 -17.55 9.70 -3.36
C TRP A 370 -18.76 10.10 -2.52
N VAL A 371 -18.64 11.24 -1.85
CA VAL A 371 -19.74 11.88 -1.14
C VAL A 371 -20.17 13.12 -1.89
N SER A 372 -21.47 13.29 -2.09
CA SER A 372 -21.97 14.56 -2.62
C SER A 372 -21.63 15.68 -1.64
N THR A 373 -21.07 16.77 -2.15
CA THR A 373 -20.59 17.92 -1.37
C THR A 373 -21.68 18.66 -0.58
N LEU A 374 -22.95 18.22 -0.66
CA LEU A 374 -24.05 18.74 0.16
C LEU A 374 -23.94 18.36 1.64
N LEU A 375 -23.05 17.44 2.02
CA LEU A 375 -22.79 17.04 3.42
C LEU A 375 -21.45 17.52 4.00
N GLN A 376 -20.62 18.22 3.22
CA GLN A 376 -19.24 18.57 3.62
C GLN A 376 -19.02 20.02 4.05
N ARG A 377 -20.08 20.79 4.37
CA ARG A 377 -19.90 22.02 5.16
C ARG A 377 -19.85 21.67 6.65
N ARG A 378 -18.74 21.08 7.09
CA ARG A 378 -18.44 21.00 8.52
C ARG A 378 -18.01 22.39 9.00
N ILE A 379 -18.79 23.00 9.89
CA ILE A 379 -18.44 24.20 10.64
C ILE A 379 -17.91 23.74 12.00
N HIS A 380 -16.65 24.05 12.31
CA HIS A 380 -16.06 23.79 13.63
C HIS A 380 -16.12 25.08 14.46
N ILE A 381 -16.81 25.05 15.59
CA ILE A 381 -17.00 26.18 16.50
C ILE A 381 -16.28 25.85 17.82
N MET A 382 -15.23 26.58 18.18
CA MET A 382 -14.60 26.49 19.52
C MET A 382 -14.87 27.76 20.34
N ARG A 383 -15.22 27.57 21.63
CA ARG A 383 -15.38 28.67 22.59
C ARG A 383 -14.00 29.24 22.98
N PRO A 384 -13.79 30.56 22.94
CA PRO A 384 -12.60 31.17 23.54
C PRO A 384 -12.66 31.03 25.07
N ALA A 385 -11.53 30.68 25.68
CA ALA A 385 -11.35 30.81 27.14
C ALA A 385 -11.42 32.30 27.50
N GLY A 386 -12.58 32.74 28.02
CA GLY A 386 -12.79 34.15 28.40
C GLY A 386 -14.17 34.73 28.10
N GLY A 387 -15.12 33.97 27.53
CA GLY A 387 -16.53 34.40 27.45
C GLY A 387 -16.78 35.55 26.45
N GLY A 388 -16.30 35.42 25.20
CA GLY A 388 -16.55 36.36 24.10
C GLY A 388 -17.69 35.93 23.15
N ILE A 389 -18.26 36.92 22.46
CA ILE A 389 -19.44 36.84 21.56
C ILE A 389 -19.11 36.08 20.26
N TRP A 390 -20.09 35.32 19.76
CA TRP A 390 -20.03 34.53 18.53
C TRP A 390 -20.23 35.39 17.27
N ARG A 391 -19.47 35.11 16.20
CA ARG A 391 -19.75 35.65 14.86
C ARG A 391 -20.00 34.51 13.89
N THR A 392 -21.14 34.57 13.20
CA THR A 392 -21.49 33.64 12.13
C THR A 392 -21.28 34.35 10.80
N LEU A 393 -20.52 33.75 9.90
CA LEU A 393 -20.37 34.22 8.51
C LEU A 393 -21.30 33.37 7.63
N SER A 394 -22.31 33.99 7.03
CA SER A 394 -23.08 33.36 5.96
C SER A 394 -22.35 33.49 4.61
N GLY A 395 -22.62 32.54 3.71
CA GLY A 395 -21.90 32.37 2.42
C GLY A 395 -22.10 33.49 1.40
N ASP A 396 -22.72 34.59 1.77
CA ASP A 396 -22.97 35.82 1.02
C ASP A 396 -22.11 37.00 1.51
N GLY A 397 -21.27 36.82 2.54
CA GLY A 397 -20.27 37.81 2.96
C GLY A 397 -20.78 38.89 3.91
N GLU A 398 -22.01 38.77 4.43
CA GLU A 398 -22.47 39.60 5.54
C GLU A 398 -22.17 38.92 6.88
N ALA A 399 -21.48 39.63 7.78
CA ALA A 399 -21.33 39.23 9.17
C ALA A 399 -22.51 39.80 9.96
N SER A 400 -23.26 38.95 10.66
CA SER A 400 -24.25 39.38 11.64
C SER A 400 -23.84 38.92 13.03
N ASP A 401 -23.91 39.85 13.99
CA ASP A 401 -23.69 39.56 15.40
C ASP A 401 -25.02 39.00 15.95
N SER A 402 -25.05 37.74 16.40
CA SER A 402 -26.23 37.15 17.05
C SER A 402 -25.84 36.38 18.32
N GLU A 403 -26.68 36.47 19.35
CA GLU A 403 -26.51 35.74 20.63
C GLU A 403 -27.22 34.36 20.63
N ASP A 404 -27.72 33.91 19.48
CA ASP A 404 -28.60 32.73 19.40
C ASP A 404 -27.79 31.42 19.28
N THR A 405 -27.77 30.63 20.35
CA THR A 405 -26.99 29.38 20.47
C THR A 405 -27.68 28.14 19.89
N SER A 406 -28.84 28.29 19.24
CA SER A 406 -29.67 27.17 18.75
C SER A 406 -29.08 26.36 17.58
N ILE A 407 -27.92 26.75 17.04
CA ILE A 407 -27.24 26.07 15.91
C ILE A 407 -26.47 24.79 16.33
N ILE A 408 -26.29 24.53 17.64
CA ILE A 408 -25.35 23.51 18.12
C ILE A 408 -26.01 22.15 18.48
N ASP A 409 -27.34 22.07 18.62
CA ASP A 409 -28.02 20.86 19.14
C ASP A 409 -28.19 19.69 18.15
N GLY A 410 -27.53 19.72 16.98
CA GLY A 410 -27.67 18.71 15.92
C GLY A 410 -26.37 17.99 15.49
N LEU A 411 -25.23 18.24 16.15
CA LEU A 411 -23.95 17.67 15.75
C LEU A 411 -23.65 16.35 16.49
N ASP A 412 -23.37 15.29 15.72
CA ASP A 412 -22.94 13.99 16.22
C ASP A 412 -21.54 14.09 16.87
N PRO A 413 -21.38 13.72 18.16
CA PRO A 413 -20.12 13.82 18.87
C PRO A 413 -19.03 12.84 18.44
N SER A 414 -19.27 11.95 17.47
CA SER A 414 -18.31 10.92 17.00
C SER A 414 -17.31 11.40 15.92
N LEU A 415 -17.39 12.66 15.47
CA LEU A 415 -16.56 13.18 14.38
C LEU A 415 -15.47 14.15 14.88
N GLU A 416 -14.26 13.65 15.14
CA GLU A 416 -13.10 14.50 15.41
C GLU A 416 -12.65 15.25 14.14
N GLN A 417 -12.50 16.59 14.20
CA GLN A 417 -11.77 17.38 13.19
C GLN A 417 -11.09 18.60 13.81
N THR A 418 -9.88 18.93 13.35
CA THR A 418 -9.10 20.09 13.81
C THR A 418 -8.88 21.09 12.66
N LEU A 419 -9.13 22.38 12.89
CA LEU A 419 -8.67 23.49 12.03
C LEU A 419 -8.15 24.63 12.93
N MET A 420 -7.00 25.20 12.57
CA MET A 420 -6.32 26.29 13.30
C MET A 420 -6.63 27.64 12.63
N LEU A 421 -7.02 28.66 13.41
CA LEU A 421 -7.20 30.05 12.95
C LEU A 421 -6.32 31.00 13.78
N LEU A 422 -5.66 31.93 13.08
CA LEU A 422 -4.77 32.95 13.67
C LEU A 422 -5.57 34.15 14.21
N PRO A 423 -5.04 34.88 15.21
CA PRO A 423 -5.72 36.03 15.80
C PRO A 423 -5.84 37.17 14.78
N VAL A 424 -6.99 37.85 14.77
CA VAL A 424 -7.07 39.21 14.25
C VAL A 424 -6.66 40.13 15.39
N ASP A 425 -5.44 40.65 15.32
CA ASP A 425 -4.98 41.67 16.27
C ASP A 425 -5.92 42.88 16.21
N ALA A 426 -6.36 43.33 17.38
CA ALA A 426 -7.13 44.54 17.53
C ALA A 426 -6.25 45.77 17.27
N GLY A 427 -6.47 46.42 16.13
CA GLY A 427 -5.87 47.69 15.73
C GLY A 427 -6.51 48.22 14.45
#